data_AF-A0A2N0QS76-F1
#
_entry.id   AF-A0A2N0QS76-F1
#
_cell.length_a   1.000
_cell.length_b   1.000
_cell.length_c   1.000
_cell.angle_alpha   90.00
_cell.angle_beta   90.00
_cell.angle_gamma   90.00
#
_symmetry.space_group_name_H-M   'P 1'
#
loop_
_entity.id
_entity.type
_entity.pdbx_description
1 polymer ?
#
loop_
_entity_poly.entity_id
_entity_poly.type
_entity_poly.pdbx_seq_one_letter_code
_entity_poly.pdbx_strand_id
1 'polypeptide(L)'
;GFSKATKQICAETYPTIAYVIPYYNILLSRLEDFRDSPGRCKEGKEAASNAIRKLLEYYDKTDTSIYTISLVLDPRLKIQYMKDQKWDKRWIESARKKVLI
;
A
#
# COMPACT_ATOMS: atom_id res chain seq x y z
N GLY A 1 -0.06 12.88 4.18
CA GLY A 1 0.04 11.42 4.33
C GLY A 1 -1.29 10.74 4.05
N PHE A 2 -2.23 10.85 4.99
CA PHE A 2 -3.53 10.17 4.94
C PHE A 2 -4.43 10.63 3.79
N SER A 3 -4.66 11.94 3.63
CA SER A 3 -5.52 12.50 2.55
C SER A 3 -5.08 12.07 1.14
N LYS A 4 -3.78 11.90 0.90
CA LYS A 4 -3.25 11.45 -0.39
C LYS A 4 -3.53 9.96 -0.62
N ALA A 5 -3.35 9.12 0.41
CA ALA A 5 -3.69 7.69 0.35
C ALA A 5 -5.20 7.48 0.15
N THR A 6 -6.04 8.21 0.89
CA THR A 6 -7.51 8.17 0.72
C THR A 6 -7.91 8.55 -0.70
N LYS A 7 -7.36 9.65 -1.25
CA LYS A 7 -7.64 10.04 -2.64
C LYS A 7 -7.22 8.98 -3.65
N GLN A 8 -6.10 8.29 -3.46
CA GLN A 8 -5.69 7.22 -4.40
C GLN A 8 -6.58 5.98 -4.29
N ILE A 9 -6.96 5.56 -3.08
CA ILE A 9 -7.81 4.37 -2.87
C ILE A 9 -9.25 4.62 -3.36
N CYS A 10 -9.75 5.85 -3.23
CA CYS A 10 -11.14 6.20 -3.58
C CYS A 10 -11.35 6.68 -5.02
N ALA A 11 -10.28 6.90 -5.80
CA ALA A 11 -10.39 7.51 -7.13
C ALA A 11 -10.34 6.55 -8.32
N GLU A 12 -10.13 5.24 -8.13
CA GLU A 12 -9.72 4.37 -9.25
C GLU A 12 -10.83 3.57 -9.94
N THR A 13 -10.68 3.48 -11.26
CA THR A 13 -11.33 2.58 -12.24
C THR A 13 -10.86 1.11 -12.12
N TYR A 14 -9.92 0.82 -11.21
CA TYR A 14 -9.23 -0.47 -11.07
C TYR A 14 -9.35 -1.04 -9.65
N PRO A 15 -9.15 -2.36 -9.47
CA PRO A 15 -9.18 -2.99 -8.15
C PRO A 15 -8.08 -2.40 -7.24
N THR A 16 -8.50 -1.66 -6.21
CA THR A 16 -7.62 -1.06 -5.18
C THR A 16 -7.30 -2.02 -4.05
N ILE A 17 -7.93 -3.19 -4.05
CA ILE A 17 -7.80 -4.23 -3.02
C ILE A 17 -6.36 -4.75 -2.88
N ALA A 18 -5.60 -4.83 -3.97
CA ALA A 18 -4.19 -5.22 -3.97
C ALA A 18 -3.30 -4.24 -3.19
N TYR A 19 -3.70 -2.98 -3.06
CA TYR A 19 -2.91 -1.97 -2.38
C TYR A 19 -3.18 -1.84 -0.88
N VAL A 20 -4.23 -2.50 -0.38
CA VAL A 20 -4.63 -2.39 1.03
C VAL A 20 -3.48 -2.78 1.95
N ILE A 21 -2.89 -3.97 1.76
CA ILE A 21 -1.75 -4.46 2.55
C ILE A 21 -0.56 -3.47 2.49
N PRO A 22 -0.04 -3.08 1.30
CA PRO A 22 1.03 -2.08 1.20
C PRO A 22 0.74 -0.77 1.91
N TYR A 23 -0.47 -0.23 1.80
CA TYR A 23 -0.83 1.04 2.44
C TYR A 23 -0.85 0.93 3.96
N TYR A 24 -1.38 -0.15 4.52
CA TYR A 24 -1.30 -0.40 5.96
C TYR A 24 0.15 -0.45 6.43
N ASN A 25 1.02 -1.18 5.73
CA ASN A 25 2.43 -1.26 6.09
C ASN A 25 3.12 0.11 6.06
N ILE A 26 2.85 0.96 5.05
CA ILE A 26 3.38 2.33 4.98
C ILE A 26 2.86 3.19 6.13
N LEU A 27 1.58 3.09 6.48
CA LEU A 27 1.00 3.86 7.58
C LEU A 27 1.56 3.44 8.94
N LEU A 28 1.67 2.13 9.18
CA LEU A 28 2.25 1.56 10.39
C LEU A 28 3.70 2.00 10.57
N SER A 29 4.54 1.78 9.56
CA SER A 29 5.97 2.17 9.60
C SER A 29 6.14 3.66 9.92
N ARG A 30 5.35 4.55 9.29
CA ARG A 30 5.43 6.00 9.58
C ARG A 30 5.02 6.36 11.00
N LEU A 31 4.06 5.65 11.57
CA LEU A 31 3.60 5.90 12.94
C LEU A 31 4.59 5.32 13.96
N GLU A 32 5.19 4.17 13.67
CA GLU A 32 6.28 3.58 14.46
C GLU A 32 7.48 4.51 14.48
N ASP A 33 7.95 4.96 13.31
CA ASP A 33 9.03 5.94 13.18
C ASP A 33 8.72 7.22 13.99
N PHE A 34 7.48 7.73 13.92
CA PHE A 34 7.06 8.91 14.66
C PHE A 34 7.07 8.65 16.18
N ARG A 35 6.54 7.51 16.65
CA ARG A 35 6.47 7.15 18.07
C ARG A 35 7.88 6.99 18.67
N ASP A 36 8.77 6.36 17.92
CA ASP A 36 10.10 5.96 18.39
C ASP A 36 11.13 7.07 18.23
N SER A 37 10.83 8.09 17.41
CA SER A 37 11.67 9.29 17.27
C SER A 37 11.92 10.00 18.63
N PRO A 38 13.17 10.41 18.91
CA PRO A 38 13.48 11.27 20.04
C PRO A 38 12.89 12.68 19.84
N GLY A 39 12.63 13.40 20.93
CA GLY A 39 12.15 14.79 20.88
C GLY A 39 10.65 14.97 20.58
N ARG A 40 9.86 13.89 20.56
CA ARG A 40 8.39 13.96 20.46
C ARG A 40 7.75 14.08 21.85
N CYS A 41 6.68 14.86 21.96
CA CYS A 41 5.90 14.98 23.19
C CYS A 41 5.21 13.64 23.55
N LYS A 42 4.96 13.44 24.84
CA LYS A 42 4.34 12.21 25.36
C LYS A 42 2.97 11.96 24.74
N GLU A 43 2.17 13.02 24.61
CA GLU A 43 0.83 12.99 24.05
C GLU A 43 0.86 12.58 22.58
N GLY A 44 1.85 13.06 21.82
CA GLY A 44 2.06 12.67 20.43
C GLY A 44 2.41 11.20 20.29
N LYS A 45 3.30 10.69 21.14
CA LYS A 45 3.65 9.26 21.15
C LYS A 45 2.46 8.38 21.52
N GLU A 46 1.65 8.83 22.47
CA GLU A 46 0.44 8.11 22.90
C GLU A 46 -0.65 8.10 21.82
N ALA A 47 -0.84 9.22 21.11
CA ALA A 47 -1.71 9.29 19.95
C ALA A 47 -1.24 8.34 18.83
N ALA A 48 0.07 8.28 18.56
CA ALA A 48 0.63 7.36 17.57
C ALA A 48 0.43 5.89 17.96
N SER A 49 0.65 5.53 19.23
CA SER A 49 0.38 4.18 19.74
C SER A 49 -1.10 3.80 19.58
N ASN A 50 -2.02 4.73 19.86
CA ASN A 50 -3.45 4.50 19.65
C ASN A 50 -3.81 4.32 18.17
N ALA A 51 -3.21 5.11 17.28
CA ALA A 51 -3.40 4.97 15.85
C ALA A 51 -2.88 3.62 15.32
N ILE A 52 -1.68 3.20 15.75
CA ILE A 52 -1.10 1.88 15.41
C ILE A 52 -2.03 0.76 15.86
N ARG A 53 -2.49 0.79 17.11
CA ARG A 53 -3.43 -0.20 17.65
C ARG A 53 -4.69 -0.29 16.80
N LYS A 54 -5.26 0.85 16.40
CA LYS A 54 -6.47 0.88 15.57
C LYS A 54 -6.21 0.36 14.16
N LEU A 55 -5.06 0.67 13.57
CA LEU A 55 -4.68 0.15 12.26
C LEU A 55 -4.46 -1.35 12.28
N LEU A 56 -3.80 -1.90 13.30
CA LEU A 56 -3.61 -3.35 13.45
C LEU A 56 -4.95 -4.08 13.60
N GLU A 57 -5.91 -3.52 14.33
CA GLU A 57 -7.27 -4.07 14.45
C GLU A 57 -7.97 -4.22 13.08
N TYR A 58 -7.78 -3.26 12.18
CA TYR A 58 -8.35 -3.36 10.83
C TYR A 58 -7.48 -4.18 9.88
N TYR A 59 -6.15 -4.18 10.05
CA TYR A 59 -5.24 -5.00 9.27
C TYR A 59 -5.50 -6.49 9.48
N ASP A 60 -5.77 -6.90 10.73
CA ASP A 60 -6.19 -8.26 11.06
C ASP A 60 -7.47 -8.67 10.29
N LYS A 61 -8.42 -7.74 10.14
CA LYS A 61 -9.63 -7.96 9.31
C LYS A 61 -9.34 -8.02 7.80
N THR A 62 -8.15 -7.60 7.38
CA THR A 62 -7.66 -7.77 6.00
C THR A 62 -6.90 -9.08 5.79
N ASP A 63 -6.76 -9.92 6.83
CA ASP A 63 -6.21 -11.28 6.73
C ASP A 63 -7.23 -12.26 6.10
N THR A 64 -7.74 -11.89 4.94
CA THR A 64 -8.48 -12.81 4.07
C THR A 64 -7.61 -13.10 2.86
N SER A 65 -7.71 -14.33 2.35
CA SER A 65 -6.98 -14.78 1.16
C SER A 65 -7.13 -13.82 -0.03
N ILE A 66 -8.27 -13.12 -0.13
CA ILE A 66 -8.57 -12.17 -1.20
C ILE A 66 -7.54 -11.02 -1.29
N TYR A 67 -7.14 -10.41 -0.18
CA TYR A 67 -6.18 -9.29 -0.21
C TYR A 67 -4.79 -9.75 -0.63
N THR A 68 -4.32 -10.86 -0.05
CA THR A 68 -3.01 -11.45 -0.36
C THR A 68 -2.94 -11.95 -1.80
N ILE A 69 -3.97 -12.67 -2.27
CA ILE A 69 -4.07 -13.14 -3.65
C ILE A 69 -4.09 -11.95 -4.61
N SER A 70 -4.88 -10.92 -4.30
CA SER A 70 -4.95 -9.72 -5.15
C SER A 70 -3.61 -8.98 -5.24
N LEU A 71 -2.87 -8.89 -4.14
CA LEU A 71 -1.53 -8.31 -4.12
C LEU A 71 -0.56 -9.12 -4.98
N VAL A 72 -0.52 -10.45 -4.83
CA VAL A 72 0.38 -11.33 -5.59
C VAL A 72 0.06 -11.32 -7.08
N LEU A 73 -1.23 -11.24 -7.42
CA LEU A 73 -1.69 -11.25 -8.80
C LEU A 73 -1.70 -9.87 -9.45
N ASP A 74 -1.38 -8.78 -8.73
CA ASP A 74 -1.44 -7.42 -9.30
C ASP A 74 -0.46 -7.29 -10.49
N PRO A 75 -0.99 -7.23 -11.72
CA PRO A 75 -0.13 -7.21 -12.90
C PRO A 75 0.70 -5.93 -13.00
N ARG A 76 0.32 -4.85 -12.29
CA ARG A 76 1.06 -3.59 -12.26
C ARG A 76 2.43 -3.77 -11.61
N LEU A 77 2.54 -4.64 -10.60
CA LEU A 77 3.83 -4.99 -9.99
C LEU A 77 4.74 -5.70 -11.00
N LYS A 78 4.19 -6.63 -11.79
CA LYS A 78 4.94 -7.34 -12.83
C LYS A 78 5.38 -6.41 -13.97
N ILE A 79 4.52 -5.47 -14.35
CA ILE A 79 4.87 -4.42 -15.32
C ILE A 79 5.98 -3.52 -14.78
N GLN A 80 5.98 -3.20 -13.49
CA GLN A 80 7.05 -2.41 -12.88
C GLN A 80 8.37 -3.19 -12.88
N TYR A 81 8.34 -4.48 -12.51
CA TYR A 81 9.50 -5.36 -12.61
C TYR A 81 10.10 -5.38 -14.03
N MET A 82 9.28 -5.50 -15.08
CA MET A 82 9.78 -5.45 -16.47
C MET A 82 10.53 -4.14 -16.79
N LYS A 83 10.07 -3.01 -16.25
CA LYS A 83 10.76 -1.72 -16.41
C LYS A 83 12.08 -1.69 -15.66
N ASP A 84 12.09 -2.18 -14.42
CA ASP A 84 13.28 -2.19 -13.55
C ASP A 84 14.38 -3.10 -14.14
N GLN A 85 13.97 -4.20 -14.79
CA GLN A 85 14.85 -5.09 -15.55
C GLN A 85 15.19 -4.58 -16.96
N LYS A 86 14.77 -3.37 -17.33
CA LYS A 86 15.06 -2.72 -18.63
C LYS A 86 14.67 -3.57 -19.84
N TRP A 87 13.56 -4.28 -19.76
CA TRP A 87 13.02 -5.01 -20.92
C TRP A 87 12.68 -4.04 -22.06
N ASP A 88 12.66 -4.54 -23.29
CA ASP A 88 12.29 -3.73 -24.45
C ASP A 88 10.89 -3.11 -24.25
N LYS A 89 10.78 -1.81 -24.53
CA LYS A 89 9.56 -1.02 -24.35
C LYS A 89 8.36 -1.64 -25.07
N ARG A 90 8.58 -2.28 -26.23
CA ARG A 90 7.52 -2.94 -27.00
C ARG A 90 6.82 -4.05 -26.21
N TRP A 91 7.58 -4.82 -25.41
CA TRP A 91 7.02 -5.86 -24.56
C TRP A 91 6.24 -5.28 -23.38
N ILE A 92 6.75 -4.19 -22.79
CA ILE A 92 6.08 -3.48 -21.68
C ILE A 92 4.75 -2.86 -22.14
N GLU A 93 4.73 -2.23 -23.32
CA GLU A 93 3.53 -1.64 -23.91
C GLU A 93 2.49 -2.71 -24.29
N SER A 94 2.94 -3.82 -24.87
CA SER A 94 2.07 -4.97 -25.19
C SER A 94 1.43 -5.56 -23.93
N ALA A 95 2.22 -5.75 -22.87
CA ALA A 95 1.72 -6.23 -21.58
C ALA A 95 0.70 -5.25 -20.96
N ARG A 96 0.98 -3.94 -21.00
CA ARG A 96 0.07 -2.90 -20.50
C ARG A 96 -1.29 -2.94 -21.20
N LYS A 97 -1.30 -3.01 -22.54
CA LYS A 97 -2.55 -3.06 -23.32
C LYS A 97 -3.41 -4.29 -23.03
N LYS A 98 -2.79 -5.43 -22.71
CA LYS A 98 -3.51 -6.68 -22.41
C LYS A 98 -4.10 -6.73 -21.00
N VAL A 99 -3.56 -5.92 -20.09
CA VAL A 99 -3.90 -5.92 -18.66
C VAL A 99 -4.85 -4.78 -18.29
N LEU A 100 -4.64 -3.60 -18.88
CA LEU A 100 -5.46 -2.42 -18.65
C LEU A 100 -6.48 -2.36 -19.79
N ILE A 101 -7.55 -3.15 -19.65
CA ILE A 101 -8.75 -3.07 -20.50
C ILE A 101 -9.52 -1.80 -20.12
#